data_AF-A0AA38WV49-F1
#
_entry.id   AF-A0AA38WV49-F1
#
_cell.length_a   1.000
_cell.length_b   1.000
_cell.length_c   1.000
_cell.angle_alpha   90.00
_cell.angle_beta   90.00
_cell.angle_gamma   90.00
#
_symmetry.space_group_name_H-M   'P 1'
#
loop_
_entity.id
_entity.type
_entity.pdbx_description
1 polymer ?
#
loop_
_entity_poly.entity_id
_entity_poly.type
_entity_poly.pdbx_seq_one_letter_code
_entity_poly.pdbx_strand_id
1 'polypeptide(L)'
;MKSYYEEIGQTSTTLNPNSTPEEYADALSRGSKNGGVDEIVDEIPYIKEFLTQYPTGYSMVASEAITSGFGFVSAFPRGSHLAPDISREITRLREDGTLRMLENKWFTYQQSGPPSNDSAPKVLNLQGLRGLFLISGVSMAAALFIFMLYMVHEKMHFTYTMLKLGFIMRFLGREFANAIAI
;
A
#
# COMPACT_ATOMS: atom_id res chain seq x y z
N MET A 1 2.58 -8.72 28.52
CA MET A 1 1.60 -8.22 27.54
C MET A 1 1.58 -6.70 27.46
N LYS A 2 1.34 -5.96 28.56
CA LYS A 2 1.32 -4.47 28.56
C LYS A 2 2.59 -3.81 28.01
N SER A 3 3.78 -4.37 28.26
CA SER A 3 5.05 -3.73 27.88
C SER A 3 5.36 -3.73 26.38
N TYR A 4 4.69 -4.56 25.56
CA TYR A 4 4.92 -4.60 24.10
C TYR A 4 4.17 -3.47 23.38
N TYR A 5 2.99 -3.09 23.89
CA TYR A 5 2.13 -2.08 23.26
C TYR A 5 2.48 -0.64 23.64
N GLU A 6 3.08 -0.44 24.82
CA GLU A 6 3.63 0.89 25.21
C GLU A 6 4.85 1.30 24.36
N GLU A 7 5.59 0.34 23.79
CA GLU A 7 6.82 0.59 23.02
C GLU A 7 6.54 1.07 21.57
N ILE A 8 5.40 0.70 21.00
CA ILE A 8 4.99 1.10 19.63
C ILE A 8 4.04 2.32 19.58
N GLY A 9 3.76 2.95 20.73
CA GLY A 9 2.94 4.16 20.80
C GLY A 9 1.48 3.98 20.38
N GLN A 10 0.99 2.74 20.30
CA GLN A 10 -0.41 2.45 20.00
C GLN A 10 -1.22 2.36 21.30
N THR A 11 -2.27 3.17 21.40
CA THR A 11 -3.30 3.05 22.44
C THR A 11 -4.16 1.82 22.15
N SER A 12 -3.64 0.62 22.43
CA SER A 12 -4.43 -0.62 22.42
C SER A 12 -5.42 -0.56 23.59
N THR A 13 -6.67 -0.22 23.31
CA THR A 13 -7.71 -0.30 24.34
C THR A 13 -8.19 -1.74 24.35
N THR A 14 -7.88 -2.48 25.42
CA THR A 14 -8.50 -3.78 25.67
C THR A 14 -9.99 -3.53 25.83
N LEU A 15 -10.77 -3.82 24.78
CA LEU A 15 -12.23 -3.76 24.86
C LEU A 15 -12.72 -4.79 25.88
N ASN A 16 -13.88 -4.51 26.46
CA ASN A 16 -14.48 -5.39 27.46
C ASN A 16 -14.65 -6.79 26.83
N PRO A 17 -14.30 -7.88 27.55
CA PRO A 17 -14.49 -9.24 27.05
C PRO A 17 -15.95 -9.62 26.71
N ASN A 18 -16.92 -8.78 27.06
CA ASN A 18 -18.34 -8.95 26.70
C ASN A 18 -18.79 -8.06 25.52
N SER A 19 -17.87 -7.48 24.76
CA SER A 19 -18.22 -6.59 23.65
C SER A 19 -18.80 -7.33 22.47
N THR A 20 -19.88 -6.79 21.91
CA THR A 20 -20.55 -7.40 20.74
C THR A 20 -19.87 -6.97 19.44
N PRO A 21 -20.08 -7.70 18.33
CA PRO A 21 -19.59 -7.30 17.01
C PRO A 21 -20.00 -5.87 16.60
N GLU A 22 -21.17 -5.41 17.04
CA GLU A 22 -21.65 -4.04 16.80
C GLU A 22 -20.83 -3.00 17.57
N GLU A 23 -20.44 -3.29 18.81
CA GLU A 23 -19.57 -2.41 19.59
C GLU A 23 -18.17 -2.31 18.95
N TYR A 24 -17.69 -3.40 18.35
CA TYR A 24 -16.43 -3.39 17.60
C TYR A 24 -16.53 -2.48 16.39
N ALA A 25 -17.60 -2.62 15.60
CA ALA A 25 -17.84 -1.79 14.43
C ALA A 25 -17.95 -0.31 14.80
N ASP A 26 -18.71 0.04 15.85
CA ASP A 26 -18.84 1.41 16.34
C ASP A 26 -17.49 1.97 16.78
N ALA A 27 -16.76 1.26 17.64
CA ALA A 27 -15.49 1.71 18.17
C ALA A 27 -14.44 1.92 17.06
N LEU A 28 -14.32 0.97 16.13
CA LEU A 28 -13.41 1.08 14.98
C LEU A 28 -13.81 2.19 14.01
N SER A 29 -15.12 2.38 13.79
CA SER A 29 -15.61 3.42 12.86
C SER A 29 -15.36 4.85 13.38
N ARG A 30 -15.42 5.05 14.70
CA ARG A 30 -15.11 6.35 15.33
C ARG A 30 -13.62 6.66 15.28
N GLY A 31 -12.76 5.64 15.38
CA GLY A 31 -11.31 5.78 15.43
C GLY A 31 -10.81 6.46 16.71
N SER A 32 -9.52 6.36 17.01
CA SER A 32 -8.94 6.87 18.27
C SER A 32 -9.18 8.38 18.48
N LYS A 33 -9.19 9.15 17.40
CA LYS A 33 -9.38 10.62 17.45
C LYS A 33 -10.78 11.07 17.87
N ASN A 34 -11.80 10.23 17.70
CA ASN A 34 -13.18 10.56 18.07
C ASN A 34 -13.69 9.70 19.23
N GLY A 35 -12.78 9.25 20.11
CA GLY A 35 -13.12 8.45 21.30
C GLY A 35 -13.51 7.01 21.00
N GLY A 36 -13.12 6.48 19.84
CA GLY A 36 -13.16 5.06 19.47
C GLY A 36 -11.78 4.42 19.59
N VAL A 37 -11.50 3.41 18.76
CA VAL A 37 -10.22 2.68 18.72
C VAL A 37 -9.73 2.52 17.28
N ASP A 38 -8.42 2.42 17.06
CA ASP A 38 -7.87 2.15 15.72
C ASP A 38 -7.74 0.64 15.46
N GLU A 39 -7.57 -0.15 16.52
CA GLU A 39 -7.34 -1.59 16.45
C GLU A 39 -8.00 -2.30 17.65
N ILE A 40 -8.42 -3.55 17.43
CA ILE A 40 -8.98 -4.44 18.45
C ILE A 40 -8.12 -5.69 18.52
N VAL A 41 -7.74 -6.06 19.74
CA VAL A 41 -7.03 -7.31 20.02
C VAL A 41 -7.96 -8.21 20.82
N ASP A 42 -8.38 -9.31 20.21
CA ASP A 42 -9.17 -10.35 20.85
C ASP A 42 -8.82 -11.73 20.26
N GLU A 43 -9.44 -12.79 20.78
CA GLU A 43 -9.24 -14.14 20.27
C GLU A 43 -9.71 -14.27 18.81
N ILE A 44 -8.90 -14.99 18.01
CA ILE A 44 -9.14 -15.22 16.58
C ILE A 44 -10.58 -15.60 16.24
N PRO A 45 -11.27 -16.53 16.95
CA PRO A 45 -12.64 -16.88 16.63
C PRO A 45 -13.63 -15.71 16.76
N TYR A 46 -13.49 -14.83 17.75
CA TYR A 46 -14.36 -13.64 17.88
C TYR A 46 -14.13 -12.65 16.76
N ILE A 47 -12.86 -12.41 16.39
CA ILE A 47 -12.55 -11.55 15.25
C ILE A 47 -13.05 -12.18 13.93
N LYS A 48 -12.96 -13.51 13.76
CA LYS A 48 -13.50 -14.21 12.58
C LYS A 48 -15.02 -14.08 12.49
N GLU A 49 -15.72 -14.18 13.62
CA GLU A 49 -17.16 -13.92 13.68
C GLU A 49 -17.49 -12.48 13.27
N PHE A 50 -16.81 -11.50 13.87
CA PHE A 50 -16.95 -10.08 13.51
C PHE A 50 -16.73 -9.83 12.01
N LEU A 51 -15.67 -10.37 11.42
CA LEU A 51 -15.38 -10.21 9.99
C LEU A 51 -16.39 -10.92 9.08
N THR A 52 -17.08 -11.95 9.59
CA THR A 52 -18.19 -12.60 8.86
C THR A 52 -19.42 -11.70 8.84
N GLN A 53 -19.68 -10.95 9.92
CA GLN A 53 -20.78 -9.99 10.00
C GLN A 53 -20.48 -8.67 9.25
N TYR A 54 -19.22 -8.23 9.25
CA TYR A 54 -18.74 -7.01 8.60
C TYR A 54 -17.68 -7.31 7.54
N PRO A 55 -18.07 -7.84 6.36
CA PRO A 55 -17.14 -8.35 5.34
C PRO A 55 -16.32 -7.25 4.63
N THR A 56 -16.69 -5.98 4.78
CA THR A 56 -16.04 -4.83 4.13
C THR A 56 -15.67 -3.77 5.16
N GLY A 57 -14.50 -3.12 4.97
CA GLY A 57 -14.05 -2.01 5.81
C GLY A 57 -13.14 -2.40 6.96
N TYR A 58 -13.05 -3.69 7.27
CA TYR A 58 -12.21 -4.22 8.35
C TYR A 58 -11.38 -5.41 7.86
N SER A 59 -10.22 -5.61 8.48
CA SER A 59 -9.33 -6.73 8.18
C SER A 59 -8.56 -7.14 9.43
N MET A 60 -8.32 -8.43 9.59
CA MET A 60 -7.40 -8.95 10.59
C MET A 60 -5.97 -8.95 10.02
N VAL A 61 -5.02 -8.38 10.74
CA VAL A 61 -3.59 -8.64 10.50
C VAL A 61 -3.27 -9.99 11.11
N ALA A 62 -2.67 -10.88 10.31
CA ALA A 62 -2.32 -12.22 10.77
C ALA A 62 -1.40 -12.13 12.00
N SER A 63 -1.92 -12.49 13.16
CA SER A 63 -1.11 -12.74 14.35
C SER A 63 -0.61 -14.18 14.26
N GLU A 64 0.69 -14.41 14.53
CA GLU A 64 1.19 -15.77 14.70
C GLU A 64 0.28 -16.49 15.70
N ALA A 65 -0.20 -17.69 15.33
CA ALA A 65 -1.14 -18.43 16.13
C ALA A 65 -0.52 -18.76 17.49
N ILE A 66 -0.72 -17.88 18.47
CA ILE A 66 -0.43 -18.16 19.86
C ILE A 66 -1.22 -19.41 20.20
N THR A 67 -0.52 -20.46 20.64
CA THR A 67 -1.09 -21.77 20.94
C THR A 67 -2.01 -21.77 22.18
N SER A 68 -2.48 -20.60 22.59
CA SER A 68 -3.51 -20.42 23.59
C SER A 68 -4.87 -20.54 22.90
N GLY A 69 -5.71 -21.43 23.40
CA GLY A 69 -7.04 -21.66 22.83
C GLY A 69 -8.00 -22.19 23.87
N PHE A 70 -9.27 -22.26 23.48
CA PHE A 70 -10.32 -22.81 24.32
C PHE A 70 -10.08 -24.28 24.64
N GLY A 71 -10.31 -24.65 25.90
CA GLY A 71 -10.16 -26.01 26.38
C GLY A 71 -11.22 -26.39 27.41
N PHE A 72 -11.54 -27.67 27.49
CA PHE A 72 -12.55 -28.22 28.39
C PHE A 72 -12.03 -28.46 29.83
N VAL A 73 -11.04 -27.69 30.29
CA VAL A 73 -10.25 -27.97 31.51
C VAL A 73 -11.14 -28.06 32.77
N SER A 74 -12.25 -27.32 32.81
CA SER A 74 -13.20 -27.31 33.94
C SER A 74 -14.53 -28.00 33.63
N ALA A 75 -14.67 -28.65 32.47
CA ALA A 75 -15.92 -29.29 32.06
C ALA A 75 -16.15 -30.65 32.73
N PHE A 76 -15.10 -31.26 33.28
CA PHE A 76 -15.15 -32.60 33.88
C PHE A 76 -14.66 -32.58 35.34
N PRO A 77 -15.32 -33.32 36.25
CA PRO A 77 -14.83 -33.50 37.61
C PRO A 77 -13.41 -34.08 37.63
N ARG A 78 -12.61 -33.69 38.61
CA ARG A 78 -11.28 -34.29 38.82
C ARG A 78 -11.40 -35.81 39.00
N GLY A 79 -10.59 -36.55 38.24
CA GLY A 79 -10.61 -38.02 38.22
C GLY A 79 -11.56 -38.63 37.18
N SER A 80 -12.29 -37.81 36.41
CA SER A 80 -13.14 -38.32 35.33
C SER A 80 -12.32 -38.93 34.19
N HIS A 81 -12.65 -40.16 33.79
CA HIS A 81 -12.08 -40.82 32.61
C HIS A 81 -12.54 -40.17 31.29
N LEU A 82 -13.54 -39.30 31.34
CA LEU A 82 -14.10 -38.67 30.15
C LEU A 82 -13.19 -37.59 29.55
N ALA A 83 -12.41 -36.89 30.39
CA ALA A 83 -11.47 -35.87 29.92
C ALA A 83 -10.40 -36.42 28.95
N PRO A 84 -9.68 -37.52 29.27
CA PRO A 84 -8.72 -38.10 28.33
C PRO A 84 -9.39 -38.72 27.10
N ASP A 85 -10.57 -39.32 27.23
CA ASP A 85 -11.30 -39.88 26.09
C ASP A 85 -11.73 -38.79 25.08
N ILE A 86 -12.29 -37.68 25.58
CA ILE A 86 -12.69 -36.54 24.74
C ILE A 86 -11.47 -35.86 24.13
N SER A 87 -10.40 -35.69 24.89
CA SER A 87 -9.15 -35.12 24.37
C SER A 87 -8.60 -35.96 23.21
N ARG A 88 -8.67 -37.29 23.31
CA ARG A 88 -8.26 -38.22 22.24
C ARG A 88 -9.14 -38.09 20.99
N GLU A 89 -10.46 -37.99 21.15
CA GLU A 89 -11.34 -37.77 19.99
C GLU A 89 -11.12 -36.40 19.35
N ILE A 90 -10.90 -35.33 20.14
CA ILE A 90 -10.55 -34.01 19.59
C ILE A 90 -9.25 -34.07 18.77
N THR A 91 -8.24 -34.79 19.25
CA THR A 91 -7.00 -35.00 18.49
C THR A 91 -7.26 -35.72 17.18
N ARG A 92 -8.07 -36.79 17.17
CA ARG A 92 -8.46 -37.49 15.94
C ARG A 92 -9.19 -36.59 14.95
N LEU A 93 -10.17 -35.82 15.44
CA LEU A 93 -10.93 -34.86 14.62
C LEU A 93 -10.05 -33.73 14.07
N ARG A 94 -8.91 -33.45 14.70
CA ARG A 94 -7.93 -32.47 14.22
C ARG A 94 -7.05 -33.08 13.13
N GLU A 95 -6.57 -34.29 13.36
CA GLU A 95 -5.72 -35.04 12.42
C GLU A 95 -6.45 -35.41 11.13
N ASP A 96 -7.73 -35.80 11.23
CA ASP A 96 -8.56 -36.16 10.07
C ASP A 96 -9.10 -34.94 9.30
N GLY A 97 -8.95 -33.73 9.85
CA GLY A 97 -9.38 -32.48 9.26
C GLY A 97 -10.85 -32.12 9.45
N THR A 98 -11.63 -32.92 10.20
CA THR A 98 -13.04 -32.66 10.50
C THR A 98 -13.22 -31.35 11.25
N LEU A 99 -12.34 -31.04 12.21
CA LEU A 99 -12.34 -29.76 12.92
C LEU A 99 -12.15 -28.57 11.98
N ARG A 100 -11.26 -28.69 10.99
CA ARG A 100 -11.03 -27.66 9.97
C ARG A 100 -12.24 -27.51 9.04
N MET A 101 -12.88 -28.61 8.68
CA MET A 101 -14.12 -28.57 7.90
C MET A 101 -15.24 -27.85 8.67
N LEU A 102 -15.36 -28.13 9.97
CA LEU A 102 -16.32 -27.47 10.84
C LEU A 102 -16.02 -25.97 10.96
N GLU A 103 -14.75 -25.61 11.19
CA GLU A 103 -14.29 -24.23 11.22
C GLU A 103 -14.67 -23.49 9.93
N ASN A 104 -14.37 -24.05 8.77
CA ASN A 104 -14.71 -23.43 7.48
C ASN A 104 -16.22 -23.30 7.25
N LYS A 105 -17.02 -24.24 7.77
CA LYS A 105 -18.48 -24.25 7.65
C LYS A 105 -19.14 -23.15 8.50
N TRP A 106 -18.64 -22.90 9.70
CA TRP A 106 -19.23 -21.92 10.62
C TRP A 106 -18.59 -20.53 10.50
N PHE A 107 -17.30 -20.48 10.22
CA PHE A 107 -16.55 -19.24 9.99
C PHE A 107 -16.24 -19.09 8.51
N THR A 108 -17.26 -19.16 7.65
CA THR A 108 -17.11 -18.90 6.21
C THR A 108 -16.83 -17.42 5.96
N TYR A 109 -15.65 -16.98 6.36
CA TYR A 109 -15.03 -15.78 5.85
C TYR A 109 -14.37 -16.17 4.53
N GLN A 110 -15.10 -15.95 3.43
CA GLN A 110 -14.39 -15.62 2.21
C GLN A 110 -13.70 -14.29 2.51
N GLN A 111 -12.36 -14.30 2.61
CA GLN A 111 -11.60 -13.07 2.41
C GLN A 111 -12.17 -12.43 1.15
N SER A 112 -13.04 -11.44 1.36
CA SER A 112 -13.52 -10.54 0.33
C SER A 112 -12.53 -9.38 0.18
N GLY A 113 -11.32 -9.53 0.72
CA GLY A 113 -10.12 -8.93 0.17
C GLY A 113 -9.58 -9.87 -0.91
N PRO A 114 -9.00 -9.35 -2.00
CA PRO A 114 -8.35 -10.21 -2.97
C PRO A 114 -7.44 -11.17 -2.21
N PRO A 115 -7.36 -12.46 -2.62
CA PRO A 115 -6.39 -13.37 -2.02
C PRO A 115 -5.07 -12.63 -1.94
N SER A 116 -4.34 -12.82 -0.84
CA SER A 116 -2.92 -12.52 -0.78
C SER A 116 -2.22 -13.37 -1.83
N ASN A 117 -2.42 -12.99 -3.08
CA ASN A 117 -1.62 -13.36 -4.20
C ASN A 117 -0.32 -12.62 -3.93
N ASP A 118 0.58 -13.24 -3.17
CA ASP A 118 2.03 -13.01 -3.25
C ASP A 118 2.57 -13.35 -4.67
N SER A 119 1.73 -13.26 -5.69
CA SER A 119 1.97 -13.63 -7.08
C SER A 119 1.08 -12.85 -8.06
N ALA A 120 0.26 -11.89 -7.61
CA ALA A 120 -0.31 -10.92 -8.54
C ALA A 120 0.78 -9.87 -8.79
N PRO A 121 1.29 -9.73 -10.03
CA PRO A 121 2.28 -8.70 -10.30
C PRO A 121 1.65 -7.38 -9.90
N LYS A 122 2.31 -6.66 -8.98
CA LYS A 122 1.92 -5.32 -8.53
C LYS A 122 1.86 -4.44 -9.76
N VAL A 123 0.70 -4.41 -10.44
CA VAL A 123 0.53 -3.71 -11.70
C VAL A 123 0.83 -2.25 -11.38
N LEU A 124 1.94 -1.75 -11.93
CA LEU A 124 2.41 -0.41 -11.67
C LEU A 124 1.35 0.57 -12.19
N ASN A 125 0.48 1.02 -11.30
CA ASN A 125 -0.50 2.04 -11.60
C ASN A 125 0.27 3.32 -11.98
N LEU A 126 -0.11 3.96 -13.08
CA LEU A 126 0.48 5.23 -13.54
C LEU A 126 0.44 6.31 -12.44
N GLN A 127 -0.52 6.22 -11.52
CA GLN A 127 -0.60 7.06 -10.34
C GLN A 127 0.62 6.92 -9.41
N GLY A 128 1.14 5.70 -9.24
CA GLY A 128 2.36 5.43 -8.46
C GLY A 128 3.65 5.88 -9.16
N LEU A 129 3.62 6.03 -10.49
CA LEU A 129 4.75 6.48 -11.30
C LEU A 129 4.68 7.98 -11.69
N ARG A 130 3.76 8.74 -11.10
CA ARG A 130 3.58 10.16 -11.41
C ARG A 130 4.86 10.98 -11.24
N GLY A 131 5.66 10.68 -10.21
CA GLY A 131 6.95 11.34 -9.99
C GLY A 131 7.94 11.09 -11.13
N LEU A 132 8.05 9.84 -11.59
CA LEU A 132 8.95 9.47 -12.68
C LEU A 132 8.54 10.13 -14.00
N PHE A 133 7.23 10.16 -14.29
CA PHE A 133 6.69 10.81 -15.47
C PHE A 133 6.94 12.33 -15.46
N LEU A 134 6.79 12.99 -14.31
CA LEU A 134 7.10 14.42 -14.15
C LEU A 134 8.59 14.71 -14.42
N ILE A 135 9.49 13.91 -13.84
CA ILE A 135 10.94 14.11 -14.02
C ILE A 135 11.32 13.89 -15.49
N SER A 136 10.84 12.82 -16.11
CA SER A 136 11.10 12.51 -17.53
C SER A 136 10.54 13.59 -18.46
N GLY A 137 9.30 14.04 -18.23
CA GLY A 137 8.67 15.08 -19.03
C GLY A 137 9.38 16.43 -18.93
N VAL A 138 9.75 16.86 -17.71
CA VAL A 138 10.49 18.12 -17.51
C VAL A 138 11.87 18.05 -18.16
N SER A 139 12.57 16.92 -18.03
CA SER A 139 13.86 16.70 -18.68
C SER A 139 13.76 16.80 -20.21
N MET A 140 12.75 16.17 -20.81
CA MET A 140 12.51 16.23 -22.25
C MET A 140 12.18 17.66 -22.72
N ALA A 141 11.32 18.37 -22.00
CA ALA A 141 10.97 19.76 -22.33
C ALA A 141 12.18 20.69 -22.25
N ALA A 142 13.02 20.54 -21.22
CA ALA A 142 14.25 21.33 -21.06
C ALA A 142 15.25 21.06 -22.20
N ALA A 143 15.43 19.80 -22.59
CA ALA A 143 16.31 19.43 -23.70
C ALA A 143 15.84 20.06 -25.03
N LEU A 144 14.54 19.99 -25.32
CA LEU A 144 13.95 20.62 -26.51
C LEU A 144 14.09 22.14 -26.50
N PHE A 145 13.93 22.76 -25.31
CA PHE A 145 14.09 24.20 -25.16
C PHE A 145 15.53 24.65 -25.43
N ILE A 146 16.52 23.96 -24.87
CA ILE A 146 17.95 24.24 -25.11
C ILE A 146 18.29 24.03 -26.60
N PHE A 147 17.78 22.96 -27.21
CA PHE A 147 17.99 22.70 -28.63
C PHE A 147 17.42 23.80 -29.53
N MET A 148 16.22 24.31 -29.22
CA MET A 148 15.62 25.44 -29.92
C MET A 148 16.49 26.70 -29.81
N LEU A 149 16.99 27.02 -28.61
CA LEU A 149 17.87 28.17 -28.42
C LEU A 149 19.17 28.04 -29.22
N TYR A 150 19.77 26.84 -29.24
CA TYR A 150 20.96 26.56 -30.03
C TYR A 150 20.72 26.77 -31.53
N MET A 151 19.62 26.21 -32.06
CA MET A 151 19.24 26.34 -33.46
C MET A 151 19.02 27.81 -33.87
N VAL A 152 18.35 28.59 -33.02
CA VAL A 152 18.15 30.03 -33.27
C VAL A 152 19.48 30.78 -33.22
N HIS A 153 20.32 30.50 -32.23
CA HIS A 153 21.63 31.15 -32.11
C HIS A 153 22.51 30.86 -33.33
N GLU A 154 22.57 29.62 -33.80
CA GLU A 154 23.33 29.24 -34.99
C GLU A 154 22.80 29.93 -36.26
N LYS A 155 21.48 29.95 -36.46
CA LYS A 155 20.85 30.63 -37.60
C LYS A 155 21.08 32.15 -37.57
N MET A 156 20.98 32.77 -36.39
CA MET A 156 21.24 34.19 -36.21
C MET A 156 22.72 34.53 -36.44
N HIS A 157 23.64 33.71 -35.90
CA HIS A 157 25.08 33.88 -36.11
C HIS A 157 25.46 33.75 -37.59
N PHE A 158 24.91 32.76 -38.29
CA PHE A 158 25.12 32.57 -39.73
C PHE A 158 24.56 33.76 -40.54
N THR A 159 23.33 34.18 -40.25
CA THR A 159 22.69 35.32 -40.92
C THR A 159 23.45 36.63 -40.70
N TYR A 160 23.90 36.89 -39.46
CA TYR A 160 24.70 38.06 -39.12
C TYR A 160 26.06 38.05 -39.84
N THR A 161 26.74 36.90 -39.86
CA THR A 161 28.03 36.73 -40.56
C THR A 161 27.88 36.97 -42.06
N MET A 162 26.83 36.41 -42.68
CA MET A 162 26.54 36.60 -44.11
C MET A 162 26.17 38.06 -44.44
N LEU A 163 25.35 38.71 -43.61
CA LEU A 163 24.97 40.12 -43.79
C LEU A 163 26.18 41.06 -43.65
N LYS A 164 27.04 40.79 -42.65
CA LYS A 164 28.28 41.54 -42.41
C LYS A 164 29.26 41.39 -43.58
N LEU A 165 29.45 40.18 -44.10
CA LEU A 165 30.29 39.93 -45.27
C LEU A 165 29.73 40.62 -46.52
N GLY A 166 28.41 40.55 -46.73
CA GLY A 166 27.73 41.25 -47.82
C GLY A 166 27.91 42.78 -47.75
N PHE A 167 27.84 43.36 -46.55
CA PHE A 167 28.09 44.79 -46.35
C PHE A 167 29.55 45.17 -46.66
N ILE A 168 30.51 44.36 -46.20
CA ILE A 168 31.95 44.57 -46.49
C ILE A 168 32.21 44.48 -47.99
N MET A 169 31.73 43.44 -48.67
CA MET A 169 31.89 43.27 -50.11
C MET A 169 31.26 44.42 -50.90
N ARG A 170 30.08 44.89 -50.48
CA ARG A 170 29.41 46.05 -51.10
C ARG A 170 30.15 47.37 -50.84
N PHE A 171 30.79 47.52 -49.68
CA PHE A 171 31.63 48.66 -49.36
C PHE A 171 32.91 48.67 -50.21
N LEU A 172 33.66 47.56 -50.26
CA LEU A 172 34.85 47.44 -51.11
C LEU A 172 34.50 47.64 -52.59
N GLY A 173 33.42 47.04 -53.09
CA GLY A 173 32.99 47.21 -54.48
C GLY A 173 32.70 48.67 -54.85
N ARG A 174 32.13 49.45 -53.91
CA ARG A 174 31.87 50.89 -54.11
C ARG A 174 33.15 51.72 -54.08
N GLU A 175 34.09 51.41 -53.17
CA GLU A 175 35.40 52.07 -53.12
C GLU A 175 36.20 51.83 -54.41
N PHE A 176 36.24 50.59 -54.91
CA PHE A 176 36.91 50.29 -56.19
C PHE A 176 36.24 50.97 -57.39
N ALA A 177 34.90 50.99 -57.43
CA ALA A 177 34.16 51.68 -58.49
C ALA A 177 34.47 53.19 -58.52
N ASN A 178 34.59 53.83 -57.35
CA ASN A 178 34.96 55.23 -57.25
C ASN A 178 36.42 55.50 -57.62
N ALA A 179 37.34 54.58 -57.32
CA ALA A 179 38.77 54.72 -57.64
C ALA A 179 39.10 54.57 -59.14
N ILE A 180 38.26 53.88 -59.91
CA ILE A 180 38.42 53.70 -61.36
C ILE A 180 37.77 54.85 -62.16
N ALA A 181 36.89 55.64 -61.54
CA ALA A 181 36.17 56.75 -62.17
C ALA A 181 36.93 58.09 -62.14
N ILE A 182 38.18 58.10 -61.67
CA ILE A 182 39.12 59.23 -61.63
C ILE A 182 40.25 58.94 -62.61
#